data_AF-A0A819TSJ8-F1
#
_entry.id   AF-A0A819TSJ8-F1
#
_cell.length_a   1.000
_cell.length_b   1.000
_cell.length_c   1.000
_cell.angle_alpha   90.00
_cell.angle_beta   90.00
_cell.angle_gamma   90.00
#
_symmetry.space_group_name_H-M   'P 1'
#
loop_
_entity.id
_entity.type
_entity.pdbx_description
1 polymer ?
#
loop_
_entity_poly.entity_id
_entity_poly.type
_entity_poly.pdbx_seq_one_letter_code
_entity_poly.pdbx_strand_id
1 'polypeptide(L)'
;MITAEQNIRAHESQIRRTVQLKRLLPEYHTVLLKKLRPIHQKYKEIEENVKEQDQKLILLDDKNFISRIRRTSKIFETTVERQSTLNGTCAIASAFLTYLGPFTYGFRRLMLTVHWIKCIRDRGMTIVFDQISSIKGRIINWQLDPVKENLLQIIDEEKSFSGPEYHQMLFALM
;
A
#
# COMPACT_ATOMS: atom_id res chain seq x y z
N MET A 1 -54.98 -62.01 48.30
CA MET A 1 -54.28 -62.84 47.30
C MET A 1 -54.28 -62.21 45.90
N ILE A 2 -55.38 -61.64 45.42
CA ILE A 2 -55.50 -61.10 44.04
C ILE A 2 -54.50 -59.96 43.73
N THR A 3 -54.21 -59.09 44.71
CA THR A 3 -53.26 -57.97 44.57
C THR A 3 -51.79 -58.40 44.49
N ALA A 4 -51.41 -59.51 45.12
CA ALA A 4 -50.03 -60.01 45.09
C ALA A 4 -49.70 -60.65 43.73
N GLU A 5 -50.63 -61.40 43.15
CA GLU A 5 -50.45 -61.98 41.80
C GLU A 5 -50.43 -60.91 40.70
N GLN A 6 -51.23 -59.86 40.83
CA GLN A 6 -51.18 -58.71 39.91
C GLN A 6 -49.84 -57.99 39.99
N ASN A 7 -49.27 -57.82 41.19
CA ASN A 7 -47.95 -57.22 41.39
C ASN A 7 -46.82 -58.09 40.82
N ILE A 8 -46.89 -59.42 40.98
CA ILE A 8 -45.89 -60.34 40.41
C ILE A 8 -45.92 -60.31 38.88
N ARG A 9 -47.11 -60.35 38.27
CA ARG A 9 -47.26 -60.24 36.80
C ARG A 9 -46.77 -58.89 36.28
N ALA A 10 -47.03 -57.80 37.01
CA ALA A 10 -46.53 -56.47 36.66
C ALA A 10 -44.98 -56.44 36.71
N HIS A 11 -44.38 -57.01 37.75
CA HIS A 11 -42.93 -57.05 37.92
C HIS A 11 -42.25 -57.93 36.85
N GLU A 12 -42.83 -59.07 36.49
CA GLU A 12 -42.36 -59.88 35.38
C GLU A 12 -42.45 -59.17 34.04
N SER A 13 -43.52 -58.40 33.81
CA SER A 13 -43.67 -57.60 32.59
C SER A 13 -42.59 -56.51 32.48
N GLN A 14 -42.20 -55.89 33.60
CA GLN A 14 -41.11 -54.92 33.66
C GLN A 14 -39.73 -55.58 33.46
N ILE A 15 -39.51 -56.78 34.01
CA ILE A 15 -38.28 -57.55 33.78
C ILE A 15 -38.15 -57.90 32.29
N ARG A 16 -39.24 -58.32 31.63
CA ARG A 16 -39.22 -58.62 30.18
C ARG A 16 -38.89 -57.38 29.34
N ARG A 17 -39.48 -56.21 29.68
CA ARG A 17 -39.20 -54.93 29.02
C ARG A 17 -37.76 -54.48 29.21
N THR A 18 -37.21 -54.58 30.42
CA THR A 18 -35.82 -54.19 30.71
C THR A 18 -34.82 -55.12 30.01
N VAL A 19 -35.11 -56.42 29.94
CA VAL A 19 -34.29 -57.38 29.17
C VAL A 19 -34.36 -57.10 27.68
N GLN A 20 -35.54 -56.78 27.12
CA GLN A 20 -35.67 -56.39 25.72
C GLN A 20 -34.93 -55.09 25.41
N LEU A 21 -35.04 -54.06 26.25
CA LEU A 21 -34.30 -52.80 26.12
C LEU A 21 -32.78 -53.02 26.14
N LYS A 22 -32.28 -53.87 27.05
CA LYS A 22 -30.85 -54.22 27.11
C LYS A 22 -30.36 -54.95 25.85
N ARG A 23 -31.22 -55.71 25.17
CA ARG A 23 -30.87 -56.37 23.90
C ARG A 23 -30.86 -55.43 22.71
N LEU A 24 -31.74 -54.43 22.69
CA LEU A 24 -31.84 -53.46 21.60
C LEU A 24 -30.78 -52.36 21.68
N LEU A 25 -30.34 -51.99 22.89
CA LEU A 25 -29.37 -50.90 23.09
C LEU A 25 -28.07 -51.03 22.28
N PRO A 26 -27.41 -52.22 22.17
CA PRO A 26 -26.22 -52.39 21.35
C PRO A 26 -26.50 -52.25 19.85
N GLU A 27 -27.66 -52.72 19.38
CA GLU A 27 -28.07 -52.57 17.98
C GLU A 27 -28.26 -51.11 17.61
N TYR A 28 -28.94 -50.33 18.47
CA TYR A 28 -29.05 -48.88 18.28
C TYR A 28 -27.68 -48.19 18.32
N HIS A 29 -26.79 -48.60 19.23
CA HIS A 29 -25.45 -48.04 19.33
C HIS A 29 -24.61 -48.31 18.08
N THR A 30 -24.67 -49.53 17.54
CA THR A 30 -23.95 -49.88 16.30
C THR A 30 -24.47 -49.10 15.09
N VAL A 31 -25.78 -48.93 14.96
CA VAL A 31 -26.40 -48.11 13.90
C VAL A 31 -25.99 -46.64 14.03
N LEU A 32 -25.99 -46.10 15.25
CA LEU A 32 -25.52 -44.74 15.53
C LEU A 32 -24.05 -44.57 15.18
N LEU A 33 -23.17 -45.46 15.62
CA LEU A 33 -21.75 -45.42 15.30
C LEU A 33 -21.48 -45.51 13.79
N LYS A 34 -22.26 -46.33 13.08
CA LYS A 34 -22.15 -46.45 11.62
C LYS A 34 -22.51 -45.14 10.91
N LYS A 35 -23.45 -44.36 11.44
CA LYS A 35 -23.80 -43.02 10.93
C LYS A 35 -22.86 -41.92 11.40
N LEU A 36 -22.35 -42.00 12.64
CA LEU A 36 -21.47 -40.98 13.22
C LEU A 36 -20.06 -41.01 12.62
N ARG A 37 -19.55 -42.20 12.29
CA ARG A 37 -18.21 -42.39 11.72
C ARG A 37 -17.95 -41.59 10.44
N PRO A 38 -18.79 -41.66 9.38
CA PRO A 38 -18.56 -40.88 8.17
C PRO A 38 -18.69 -39.38 8.40
N ILE A 39 -19.53 -38.95 9.36
CA ILE A 39 -19.68 -37.53 9.72
C ILE A 39 -18.41 -37.04 10.40
N HIS A 40 -17.87 -37.79 11.35
CA HIS A 40 -16.63 -37.45 12.04
C HIS A 40 -15.43 -37.44 11.08
N GLN A 41 -15.38 -38.38 10.14
CA GLN A 41 -14.34 -38.42 9.12
C GLN A 41 -14.38 -37.19 8.20
N LYS A 42 -15.58 -36.81 7.71
CA LYS A 42 -15.76 -35.56 6.94
C LYS A 42 -15.41 -34.31 7.74
N TYR A 43 -15.78 -34.27 9.02
CA TYR A 43 -15.44 -33.14 9.89
C TYR A 43 -13.93 -32.98 10.01
N LYS A 44 -13.21 -34.09 10.21
CA LYS A 44 -11.74 -34.09 10.30
C LYS A 44 -11.07 -33.65 8.99
N GLU A 45 -11.57 -34.14 7.86
CA GLU A 45 -11.08 -33.71 6.53
C GLU A 45 -11.31 -32.21 6.31
N ILE A 46 -12.47 -31.67 6.72
CA ILE A 46 -12.74 -30.23 6.63
C ILE A 46 -11.79 -29.44 7.55
N GLU A 47 -11.56 -29.91 8.77
CA GLU A 47 -10.67 -29.26 9.72
C GLU A 47 -9.21 -29.22 9.21
N GLU A 48 -8.74 -30.30 8.60
CA GLU A 48 -7.41 -30.36 7.99
C GLU A 48 -7.30 -29.41 6.78
N ASN A 49 -8.29 -29.39 5.89
CA ASN A 49 -8.32 -28.47 4.75
C ASN A 49 -8.34 -26.99 5.16
N VAL A 50 -9.10 -26.65 6.21
CA VAL A 50 -9.12 -25.27 6.74
C VAL A 50 -7.75 -24.87 7.28
N LYS A 51 -7.09 -25.75 8.05
CA LYS A 51 -5.73 -25.49 8.56
C LYS A 51 -4.72 -25.30 7.44
N GLU A 52 -4.80 -26.11 6.38
CA GLU A 52 -3.93 -25.94 5.20
C GLU A 52 -4.19 -24.61 4.47
N GLN A 53 -5.45 -24.20 4.35
CA GLN A 53 -5.80 -22.92 3.73
C GLN A 53 -5.32 -21.73 4.56
N ASP A 54 -5.49 -21.77 5.87
CA ASP A 54 -5.00 -20.72 6.78
C ASP A 54 -3.48 -20.60 6.73
N GLN A 55 -2.76 -21.72 6.67
CA GLN A 55 -1.30 -21.71 6.49
C GLN A 55 -0.89 -21.09 5.15
N LYS A 56 -1.60 -21.40 4.06
CA LYS A 56 -1.36 -20.78 2.74
C LYS A 56 -1.65 -19.27 2.78
N LEU A 57 -2.69 -18.84 3.48
CA LEU A 57 -3.02 -17.43 3.65
C LEU A 57 -1.95 -16.68 4.45
N ILE A 58 -1.41 -17.29 5.51
CA ILE A 58 -0.30 -16.70 6.29
C ILE A 58 0.96 -16.54 5.44
N LEU A 59 1.27 -17.50 4.56
CA LEU A 59 2.38 -17.38 3.62
C LEU A 59 2.15 -16.30 2.55
N LEU A 60 0.90 -16.04 2.20
CA LEU A 60 0.50 -15.02 1.22
C LEU A 60 0.30 -13.63 1.84
N ASP A 61 0.12 -13.53 3.17
CA ASP A 61 0.03 -12.27 3.92
C ASP A 61 1.43 -11.65 4.13
N ASP A 62 2.18 -11.61 3.05
CA ASP A 62 3.46 -10.95 2.97
C ASP A 62 3.12 -9.44 2.92
N LYS A 63 3.05 -8.77 4.08
CA LYS A 63 2.75 -7.33 4.18
C LYS A 63 3.63 -6.46 3.27
N ASN A 64 4.81 -6.99 2.92
CA ASN A 64 5.73 -6.43 1.93
C ASN A 64 5.17 -6.45 0.50
N PHE A 65 4.35 -7.43 0.13
CA PHE A 65 3.72 -7.53 -1.19
C PHE A 65 2.69 -6.43 -1.42
N ILE A 66 1.78 -6.19 -0.46
CA ILE A 66 0.77 -5.13 -0.55
C ILE A 66 1.44 -3.76 -0.66
N SER A 67 2.46 -3.49 0.16
CA SER A 67 3.20 -2.22 0.10
C SER A 67 3.97 -2.05 -1.21
N ARG A 68 4.53 -3.12 -1.78
CA ARG A 68 5.16 -3.12 -3.13
C ARG A 68 4.14 -2.80 -4.22
N ILE A 69 2.99 -3.47 -4.23
CA ILE A 69 1.91 -3.19 -5.20
C ILE A 69 1.49 -1.72 -5.12
N ARG A 70 1.24 -1.22 -3.91
CA ARG A 70 0.84 0.18 -3.69
C ARG A 70 1.89 1.16 -4.22
N ARG A 71 3.18 0.88 -3.98
CA ARG A 71 4.28 1.69 -4.49
C ARG A 71 4.33 1.67 -6.02
N THR A 72 4.22 0.49 -6.63
CA THR A 72 4.26 0.33 -8.08
C THR A 72 3.07 1.02 -8.76
N SER A 73 1.86 0.90 -8.21
CA SER A 73 0.67 1.61 -8.71
C SER A 73 0.87 3.12 -8.71
N LYS A 74 1.34 3.69 -7.59
CA LYS A 74 1.58 5.13 -7.48
C LYS A 74 2.68 5.62 -8.44
N ILE A 75 3.68 4.78 -8.71
CA ILE A 75 4.70 5.09 -9.73
C ILE A 75 4.07 5.12 -11.12
N PHE A 76 3.26 4.11 -11.45
CA PHE A 76 2.59 4.01 -12.74
C PHE A 76 1.65 5.19 -13.00
N GLU A 77 0.78 5.51 -12.05
CA GLU A 77 -0.16 6.65 -12.14
C GLU A 77 0.54 7.98 -12.42
N THR A 78 1.70 8.21 -11.80
CA THR A 78 2.45 9.45 -11.96
C THR A 78 3.42 9.44 -13.16
N THR A 79 3.46 8.37 -13.96
CA THR A 79 4.44 8.23 -15.06
C THR A 79 4.18 9.24 -16.19
N VAL A 80 2.91 9.44 -16.54
CA VAL A 80 2.53 10.37 -17.62
C VAL A 80 2.91 11.80 -17.27
N GLU A 81 2.62 12.24 -16.04
CA GLU A 81 3.00 13.55 -15.55
C GLU A 81 4.52 13.71 -15.53
N ARG A 82 5.27 12.73 -15.01
CA ARG A 82 6.74 12.74 -15.01
C ARG A 82 7.29 12.88 -16.41
N GLN A 83 6.76 12.15 -17.39
CA GLN A 83 7.23 12.20 -18.76
C GLN A 83 7.08 13.59 -19.36
N SER A 84 5.97 14.29 -19.09
CA SER A 84 5.78 15.67 -19.54
C SER A 84 6.82 16.63 -18.94
N THR A 85 7.21 16.41 -17.68
CA THR A 85 8.15 17.27 -16.94
C THR A 85 9.63 17.04 -17.29
N LEU A 86 9.95 15.90 -17.93
CA LEU A 86 11.32 15.57 -18.32
C LEU A 86 11.92 16.63 -19.25
N ASN A 87 11.13 17.15 -20.19
CA ASN A 87 11.62 18.14 -21.14
C ASN A 87 12.12 19.41 -20.46
N GLY A 88 11.35 19.96 -19.52
CA GLY A 88 11.75 21.15 -18.76
C GLY A 88 12.94 20.89 -17.83
N THR A 89 12.95 19.75 -17.14
CA THR A 89 14.06 19.39 -16.24
C THR A 89 15.36 19.11 -16.99
N CYS A 90 15.31 18.40 -18.12
CA CYS A 90 16.45 18.17 -18.99
C CYS A 90 17.01 19.48 -19.55
N ALA A 91 16.15 20.41 -19.96
CA ALA A 91 16.60 21.73 -20.45
C ALA A 91 17.35 22.53 -19.37
N ILE A 92 16.84 22.55 -18.12
CA ILE A 92 17.53 23.18 -16.99
C ILE A 92 18.87 22.48 -16.72
N ALA A 93 18.86 21.15 -16.65
CA ALA A 93 20.06 20.36 -16.35
C ALA A 93 21.14 20.54 -17.44
N SER A 94 20.76 20.52 -18.71
CA SER A 94 21.68 20.75 -19.82
C SER A 94 22.23 22.17 -19.82
N ALA A 95 21.37 23.18 -19.60
CA ALA A 95 21.80 24.57 -19.50
C ALA A 95 22.73 24.77 -18.29
N PHE A 96 22.45 24.10 -17.16
CA PHE A 96 23.31 24.17 -15.98
C PHE A 96 24.70 23.61 -16.26
N LEU A 97 24.77 22.43 -16.88
CA LEU A 97 26.03 21.76 -17.18
C LEU A 97 26.87 22.50 -18.22
N THR A 98 26.22 23.07 -19.24
CA THR A 98 26.90 23.71 -20.38
C THR A 98 27.26 25.16 -20.11
N TYR A 99 26.39 25.92 -19.42
CA TYR A 99 26.52 27.36 -19.30
C TYR A 99 26.84 27.81 -17.89
N LEU A 100 26.22 27.24 -16.85
CA LEU A 100 26.34 27.77 -15.48
C LEU A 100 27.62 27.35 -14.74
N GLY A 101 28.38 26.39 -15.27
CA GLY A 101 29.65 25.91 -14.69
C GLY A 101 30.62 27.01 -14.22
N PRO A 102 31.03 27.96 -15.08
CA PRO A 102 32.01 29.00 -14.75
C PRO A 102 31.48 30.17 -13.90
N PHE A 103 30.17 30.25 -13.64
CA PHE A 103 29.59 31.38 -12.92
C PHE A 103 29.63 31.21 -11.39
N THR A 104 29.52 32.33 -10.68
CA THR A 104 29.49 32.36 -9.22
C THR A 104 28.25 31.66 -8.67
N TYR A 105 28.31 31.24 -7.39
CA TYR A 105 27.18 30.56 -6.75
C TYR A 105 25.89 31.40 -6.74
N GLY A 106 25.99 32.71 -6.47
CA GLY A 106 24.83 33.60 -6.44
C GLY A 106 24.11 33.67 -7.78
N PHE A 107 24.87 33.86 -8.88
CA PHE A 107 24.30 33.89 -10.23
C PHE A 107 23.65 32.55 -10.62
N ARG A 108 24.31 31.43 -10.30
CA ARG A 108 23.72 30.08 -10.52
C ARG A 108 22.40 29.90 -9.80
N ARG A 109 22.33 30.31 -8.53
CA ARG A 109 21.11 30.21 -7.73
C ARG A 109 20.00 31.06 -8.33
N LEU A 110 20.27 32.32 -8.65
CA LEU A 110 19.31 33.26 -9.23
C LEU A 110 18.76 32.77 -10.58
N MET A 111 19.63 32.24 -11.45
CA MET A 111 19.21 31.67 -12.73
C MET A 111 18.33 30.42 -12.55
N LEU A 112 18.72 29.50 -11.65
CA LEU A 112 17.98 28.26 -11.43
C LEU A 112 16.66 28.44 -10.69
N THR A 113 16.53 29.42 -9.80
CA THR A 113 15.33 29.59 -8.95
C THR A 113 14.34 30.64 -9.47
N VAL A 114 14.79 31.62 -10.25
CA VAL A 114 13.94 32.73 -10.71
C VAL A 114 13.83 32.73 -12.23
N HIS A 115 14.91 33.03 -12.94
CA HIS A 115 14.82 33.35 -14.37
C HIS A 115 14.51 32.13 -15.24
N TRP A 116 15.21 31.01 -15.08
CA TRP A 116 15.03 29.86 -15.96
C TRP A 116 13.69 29.15 -15.73
N ILE A 117 13.24 29.08 -14.48
CA ILE A 117 11.91 28.54 -14.16
C ILE A 117 10.84 29.38 -14.84
N LYS A 118 10.95 30.71 -14.76
CA LYS A 118 10.02 31.63 -15.42
C LYS A 118 10.06 31.45 -16.94
N CYS A 119 11.24 31.47 -17.56
CA CYS A 119 11.38 31.32 -19.01
C CYS A 119 10.83 30.00 -19.56
N ILE A 120 10.97 28.90 -18.81
CA ILE A 120 10.47 27.59 -19.25
C ILE A 120 8.95 27.52 -19.09
N ARG A 121 8.41 28.11 -18.01
CA ARG A 121 6.96 28.25 -17.83
C ARG A 121 6.32 29.13 -18.90
N ASP A 122 6.96 30.25 -19.25
CA ASP A 122 6.49 31.17 -20.28
C ASP A 122 6.48 30.50 -21.68
N ARG A 123 7.37 29.52 -21.90
CA ARG A 123 7.40 28.68 -23.10
C ARG A 123 6.40 27.49 -23.06
N GLY A 124 5.58 27.39 -22.03
CA GLY A 124 4.57 26.34 -21.87
C GLY A 124 5.12 24.96 -21.51
N MET A 125 6.39 24.87 -21.11
CA MET A 125 6.98 23.62 -20.67
C MET A 125 6.71 23.39 -19.18
N THR A 126 6.32 22.17 -18.84
CA THR A 126 6.09 21.78 -17.45
C THR A 126 7.42 21.47 -16.77
N ILE A 127 7.62 22.04 -15.59
CA ILE A 127 8.71 21.68 -14.68
C ILE A 127 8.09 21.35 -13.33
N VAL A 128 8.48 20.21 -12.79
CA VAL A 128 8.15 19.81 -11.42
C VAL A 128 9.45 19.46 -10.72
N PHE A 129 9.72 20.11 -9.58
CA PHE A 129 10.86 19.77 -8.74
C PHE A 129 10.44 18.67 -7.77
N ASP A 130 10.90 17.45 -8.00
CA ASP A 130 10.66 16.30 -7.13
C ASP A 130 11.51 16.43 -5.84
N GLN A 131 10.88 16.42 -4.65
CA GLN A 131 11.57 15.97 -3.43
C GLN A 131 11.18 14.53 -3.11
N ILE A 132 12.19 13.67 -2.93
CA ILE A 132 12.00 12.29 -2.49
C ILE A 132 12.06 12.27 -0.96
N SER A 133 10.91 12.23 -0.29
CA SER A 133 10.85 11.97 1.15
C SER A 133 10.89 10.45 1.40
N SER A 134 11.77 9.99 2.30
CA SER A 134 11.89 8.56 2.62
C SER A 134 10.66 7.99 3.34
N ILE A 135 9.85 8.84 3.98
CA ILE A 135 8.72 8.43 4.84
C ILE A 135 7.39 8.41 4.09
N LYS A 136 7.19 9.28 3.08
CA LYS A 136 5.88 9.49 2.43
C LYS A 136 5.82 9.07 0.95
N GLY A 137 6.92 8.55 0.39
CA GLY A 137 7.07 8.37 -1.05
C GLY A 137 7.06 9.73 -1.78
N ARG A 138 6.73 9.76 -3.08
CA ARG A 138 6.51 11.03 -3.78
C ARG A 138 5.32 11.75 -3.16
N ILE A 139 5.60 12.83 -2.43
CA ILE A 139 4.62 13.86 -2.15
C ILE A 139 5.03 15.05 -3.00
N ILE A 140 4.12 15.45 -3.87
CA ILE A 140 4.28 16.65 -4.67
C ILE A 140 3.88 17.81 -3.75
N ASN A 141 4.86 18.42 -3.08
CA ASN A 141 4.64 19.70 -2.43
C ASN A 141 4.74 20.78 -3.51
N TRP A 142 3.59 21.20 -4.01
CA TRP A 142 3.43 22.12 -5.14
C TRP A 142 3.75 23.58 -4.83
N GLN A 143 4.38 23.87 -3.71
CA GLN A 143 4.75 25.23 -3.35
C GLN A 143 6.18 25.22 -2.84
N LEU A 144 7.07 25.90 -3.57
CA LEU A 144 7.97 26.79 -2.87
C LEU A 144 7.02 27.76 -2.19
N ASP A 145 6.72 27.55 -0.90
CA ASP A 145 6.31 28.68 -0.08
C ASP A 145 7.32 29.76 -0.42
N PRO A 146 6.90 30.94 -0.90
CA PRO A 146 7.84 32.01 -1.12
C PRO A 146 8.56 32.15 0.21
N VAL A 147 9.85 31.81 0.22
CA VAL A 147 10.71 32.06 1.37
C VAL A 147 10.76 33.58 1.42
N LYS A 148 9.76 34.18 2.06
CA LYS A 148 9.56 35.63 2.14
C LYS A 148 10.80 36.29 2.76
N GLU A 149 11.57 35.53 3.52
CA GLU A 149 12.83 35.93 4.11
C GLU A 149 14.01 35.95 3.11
N ASN A 150 13.99 35.15 2.02
CA ASN A 150 15.04 35.14 1.00
C ASN A 150 14.74 36.03 -0.21
N LEU A 151 13.49 36.45 -0.43
CA LEU A 151 13.17 37.34 -1.56
C LEU A 151 13.88 38.70 -1.44
N LEU A 152 14.04 39.24 -0.23
CA LEU A 152 14.79 40.48 -0.03
C LEU A 152 16.28 40.32 -0.34
N GLN A 153 16.89 39.20 0.08
CA GLN A 153 18.29 38.88 -0.25
C GLN A 153 18.48 38.64 -1.75
N ILE A 154 17.51 37.98 -2.41
CA ILE A 154 17.53 37.75 -3.85
C ILE A 154 17.38 39.07 -4.62
N ILE A 155 16.51 39.98 -4.18
CA ILE A 155 16.33 41.32 -4.79
C ILE A 155 17.58 42.19 -4.57
N ASP A 156 18.24 42.11 -3.41
CA ASP A 156 19.49 42.83 -3.17
C ASP A 156 20.67 42.22 -3.96
N GLU A 157 20.71 40.90 -4.12
CA GLU A 157 21.63 40.23 -5.06
C GLU A 157 21.34 40.66 -6.51
N GLU A 158 20.07 40.66 -6.95
CA GLU A 158 19.66 41.11 -8.29
C GLU A 158 20.08 42.57 -8.56
N LYS A 159 19.96 43.46 -7.57
CA LYS A 159 20.49 44.83 -7.63
C LYS A 159 22.01 44.87 -7.73
N SER A 160 22.72 44.02 -6.98
CA SER A 160 24.19 43.94 -7.05
C SER A 160 24.70 43.40 -8.39
N PHE A 161 23.92 42.56 -9.06
CA PHE A 161 24.21 42.05 -10.39
C PHE A 161 23.68 42.97 -11.50
N SER A 162 22.92 44.05 -11.24
CA SER A 162 22.31 44.92 -12.27
C SER A 162 23.28 45.75 -13.14
N GLY A 163 24.58 45.48 -13.08
CA GLY A 163 25.59 46.14 -13.91
C GLY A 163 25.48 45.82 -15.41
N PRO A 164 26.18 46.58 -16.27
CA PRO A 164 26.18 46.37 -17.72
C PRO A 164 26.63 44.97 -18.14
N GLU A 165 27.47 44.30 -17.34
CA GLU A 165 27.92 42.92 -17.55
C GLU A 165 26.78 41.90 -17.47
N TYR A 166 25.81 42.09 -16.56
CA TYR A 166 24.64 41.20 -16.45
C TYR A 166 23.68 41.38 -17.62
N HIS A 167 23.53 42.61 -18.11
CA HIS A 167 22.74 42.84 -19.33
C HIS A 167 23.41 42.20 -20.53
N GLN A 168 24.75 42.28 -20.67
CA GLN A 168 25.48 41.56 -21.72
C GLN A 168 25.37 40.04 -21.58
N MET A 169 25.42 39.50 -20.36
CA MET A 169 25.22 38.06 -20.10
C MET A 169 23.81 37.59 -20.45
N LEU A 170 22.78 38.40 -20.13
CA LEU A 170 21.39 38.13 -20.50
C LEU A 170 21.13 38.27 -22.01
N PHE A 171 21.75 39.24 -22.68
CA PHE A 171 21.65 39.40 -24.13
C PHE A 171 22.37 38.28 -24.89
N ALA A 172 23.47 37.74 -24.35
CA ALA A 172 24.11 36.55 -24.90
C ALA A 172 23.28 35.25 -24.74
N LEU A 173 22.19 35.31 -23.95
CA LEU A 173 21.28 34.20 -23.67
C LEU A 173 19.98 34.23 -24.51
N MET A 174 19.70 35.34 -25.21
CA MET A 174 18.50 35.55 -26.04
C MET A 174 18.81 35.29 -27.51
#